data_AF-A0A8C4N5P6-F1
#
_entry.id   AF-A0A8C4N5P6-F1
#
_cell.length_a   1.000
_cell.length_b   1.000
_cell.length_c   1.000
_cell.angle_alpha   90.00
_cell.angle_beta   90.00
_cell.angle_gamma   90.00
#
_symmetry.space_group_name_H-M   'P 1'
#
loop_
_entity.id
_entity.type
_entity.pdbx_description
1 polymer ?
#
loop_
_entity_poly.entity_id
_entity_poly.type
_entity_poly.pdbx_seq_one_letter_code
_entity_poly.pdbx_strand_id
1 'polypeptide(L)'
;MAEQAPSGDLGPGGLAEVHLALGRFADRRYRELVKYMCSAEFETKRSLLSQAKHKVHLHKEHRVNPSRYTMRLQKESELDEKEVTRLEEGRAEALSQAVVGYLSSLRAGTPHDAPVFRLASLWLDNATDPEITAKVQEGLLNVPSHRLIPLIYQLAARMGSSENTCNMFHDALKKVILRTTLQHPHHCLLVVLALVNANKDECLLKSTRGKQSSRSVPRDAVTEERMKEAKEVLDMVRVQHPVLVWEAEGLCDAYISLANYDARKMREIRSGAFDPDNLGCSSGVKELCPWEHTWLKAQRMPTHDTAHLTGLTRSAVKP
;
A
#
# COMPACT_ATOMS: atom_id res chain seq x y z
N MET A 1 -31.08 38.14 -17.71
CA MET A 1 -29.71 37.93 -18.22
C MET A 1 -29.45 36.44 -18.12
N ALA A 2 -29.48 35.75 -19.25
CA ALA A 2 -29.24 34.31 -19.31
C ALA A 2 -27.73 34.08 -19.16
N GLU A 3 -27.34 33.41 -18.07
CA GLU A 3 -25.97 33.00 -17.80
C GLU A 3 -25.62 31.87 -18.78
N GLN A 4 -24.74 32.19 -19.72
CA GLN A 4 -24.24 31.27 -20.72
C GLN A 4 -23.45 30.16 -20.00
N ALA A 5 -23.98 28.94 -20.00
CA ALA A 5 -23.21 27.76 -19.67
C ALA A 5 -22.07 27.61 -20.70
N PRO A 6 -20.79 27.53 -20.27
CA PRO A 6 -19.71 27.32 -21.22
C PRO A 6 -19.79 25.88 -21.73
N SER A 7 -20.28 25.73 -22.95
CA SER A 7 -20.05 24.57 -23.80
C SER A 7 -18.54 24.51 -24.10
N GLY A 8 -17.78 23.89 -23.22
CA GLY A 8 -16.33 23.71 -23.34
C GLY A 8 -16.01 22.24 -23.43
N ASP A 9 -15.54 21.80 -24.58
CA ASP A 9 -14.85 20.53 -24.75
C ASP A 9 -13.57 20.59 -23.89
N LEU A 10 -13.68 20.17 -22.64
CA LEU A 10 -12.59 20.15 -21.69
C LEU A 10 -11.59 19.10 -22.17
N GLY A 11 -10.47 19.56 -22.72
CA GLY A 11 -9.35 18.68 -23.06
C GLY A 11 -8.95 17.79 -21.87
N PRO A 12 -8.16 16.72 -22.09
CA PRO A 12 -7.88 15.69 -21.08
C PRO A 12 -7.37 16.23 -19.73
N GLY A 13 -6.63 17.34 -19.73
CA GLY A 13 -6.22 18.04 -18.51
C GLY A 13 -7.37 18.71 -17.74
N GLY A 14 -8.33 19.33 -18.43
CA GLY A 14 -9.49 19.97 -17.81
C GLY A 14 -10.44 18.96 -17.16
N LEU A 15 -10.64 17.81 -17.81
CA LEU A 15 -11.43 16.72 -17.22
C LEU A 15 -10.78 16.15 -15.95
N ALA A 16 -9.45 16.00 -15.95
CA ALA A 16 -8.70 15.56 -14.78
C ALA A 16 -8.85 16.54 -13.59
N GLU A 17 -8.83 17.84 -13.85
CA GLU A 17 -9.03 18.88 -12.83
C GLU A 17 -10.46 18.88 -12.27
N VAL A 18 -11.47 18.70 -13.11
CA VAL A 18 -12.87 18.59 -12.67
C VAL A 18 -13.06 17.37 -11.75
N HIS A 19 -12.55 16.21 -12.15
CA HIS A 19 -12.59 15.01 -11.30
C HIS A 19 -11.84 15.19 -9.99
N LEU A 20 -10.69 15.87 -10.02
CA LEU A 20 -9.92 16.18 -8.82
C LEU A 20 -10.67 17.14 -7.89
N ALA A 21 -11.32 18.17 -8.44
CA ALA A 21 -12.12 19.12 -7.69
C ALA A 21 -13.31 18.42 -7.02
N LEU A 22 -14.01 17.55 -7.74
CA LEU A 22 -15.10 16.73 -7.21
C LEU A 22 -14.61 15.78 -6.10
N GLY A 23 -13.50 15.08 -6.32
CA GLY A 23 -12.89 14.21 -5.32
C GLY A 23 -12.50 14.96 -4.05
N ARG A 24 -11.91 16.15 -4.18
CA ARG A 24 -11.56 17.02 -3.04
C ARG A 24 -12.79 17.54 -2.29
N PHE A 25 -13.87 17.86 -3.00
CA PHE A 25 -15.12 18.28 -2.38
C PHE A 25 -15.73 17.15 -1.55
N ALA A 26 -15.84 15.95 -2.14
CA ALA A 26 -16.33 14.77 -1.45
C ALA A 26 -15.44 14.39 -0.25
N ASP A 27 -14.11 14.48 -0.38
CA ASP A 27 -13.16 14.21 0.71
C ASP A 27 -13.32 15.22 1.87
N ARG A 28 -13.56 16.52 1.58
CA ARG A 28 -13.86 17.50 2.63
C ARG A 28 -15.12 17.14 3.40
N ARG A 29 -16.21 16.83 2.68
CA ARG A 29 -17.47 16.39 3.28
C ARG A 29 -17.28 15.13 4.13
N TYR A 30 -16.53 14.15 3.62
CA TYR A 30 -16.18 12.94 4.36
C TYR A 30 -15.45 13.26 5.67
N ARG A 31 -14.40 14.10 5.63
CA ARG A 31 -13.66 14.50 6.83
C ARG A 31 -14.52 15.24 7.85
N GLU A 32 -15.41 16.13 7.39
CA GLU A 32 -16.34 16.86 8.25
C GLU A 32 -17.31 15.91 8.95
N LEU A 33 -17.88 14.95 8.22
CA LEU A 33 -18.75 13.92 8.78
C LEU A 33 -18.02 13.03 9.79
N VAL A 34 -16.83 12.54 9.45
CA VAL A 34 -16.01 11.75 10.38
C VAL A 34 -15.68 12.54 11.63
N LYS A 35 -15.27 13.82 11.49
CA LYS A 35 -14.98 14.69 12.62
C LYS A 35 -16.19 14.86 13.53
N TYR A 36 -17.38 15.06 12.96
CA TYR A 36 -18.62 15.15 13.73
C TYR A 36 -18.95 13.81 14.41
N MET A 37 -18.85 12.69 13.70
CA MET A 37 -19.15 11.36 14.25
C MET A 37 -18.17 10.92 15.34
N CYS A 38 -16.94 11.42 15.33
CA CYS A 38 -15.95 11.21 16.39
C CYS A 38 -16.05 12.24 17.53
N SER A 39 -17.00 13.17 17.50
CA SER A 39 -17.18 14.17 18.54
C SER A 39 -17.91 13.62 19.77
N ALA A 40 -17.64 14.21 20.93
CA ALA A 40 -18.33 13.88 22.17
C ALA A 40 -19.85 14.17 22.11
N GLU A 41 -20.25 15.14 21.29
CA GLU A 41 -21.66 15.45 21.05
C GLU A 41 -22.38 14.29 20.38
N PHE A 42 -21.76 13.70 19.35
CA PHE A 42 -22.33 12.55 18.64
C PHE A 42 -22.33 11.29 19.50
N GLU A 43 -21.28 11.06 20.29
CA GLU A 43 -21.23 9.94 21.23
C GLU A 43 -22.34 10.05 22.28
N THR A 44 -22.56 11.25 22.83
CA THR A 44 -23.66 11.54 23.75
C THR A 44 -25.00 11.28 23.10
N LYS A 45 -25.22 11.76 21.86
CA LYS A 45 -26.44 11.51 21.10
C LYS A 45 -26.69 10.01 20.91
N ARG A 46 -25.66 9.23 20.58
CA ARG A 46 -25.76 7.77 20.40
C ARG A 46 -26.08 7.05 21.71
N SER A 47 -25.51 7.50 22.83
CA SER A 47 -25.79 6.97 24.17
C SER A 47 -27.25 7.24 24.57
N LEU A 48 -27.73 8.48 24.37
CA LEU A 48 -29.11 8.86 24.66
C LEU A 48 -30.11 8.07 23.81
N LEU A 49 -29.82 7.89 22.51
CA LEU A 49 -30.64 7.06 21.61
C LEU A 49 -30.70 5.61 22.09
N SER A 50 -29.57 5.02 22.48
CA SER A 50 -29.52 3.65 23.02
C SER A 50 -30.37 3.50 24.28
N GLN A 51 -30.26 4.45 25.20
CA GLN A 51 -31.07 4.47 26.43
C GLN A 51 -32.57 4.66 26.14
N ALA A 52 -32.93 5.54 25.21
CA ALA A 52 -34.32 5.78 24.80
C ALA A 52 -34.93 4.50 24.20
N LYS A 53 -34.21 3.83 23.31
CA LYS A 53 -34.62 2.55 22.72
C LYS A 53 -34.78 1.45 23.76
N HIS A 54 -33.83 1.32 24.68
CA HIS A 54 -33.91 0.33 25.76
C HIS A 54 -35.14 0.56 26.64
N LYS A 55 -35.44 1.82 27.00
CA LYS A 55 -36.65 2.17 27.75
C LYS A 55 -37.93 1.82 26.99
N VAL A 56 -37.97 2.08 25.68
CA VAL A 56 -39.12 1.71 24.83
C VAL A 56 -39.27 0.18 24.76
N HIS A 57 -38.16 -0.56 24.66
CA HIS A 57 -38.16 -2.02 24.66
C HIS A 57 -38.73 -2.60 25.97
N LEU A 58 -38.23 -2.14 27.13
CA LEU A 58 -38.72 -2.54 28.46
C LEU A 58 -40.23 -2.30 28.61
N HIS A 59 -40.73 -1.15 28.15
CA HIS A 59 -42.18 -0.86 28.21
C HIS A 59 -43.00 -1.83 27.36
N LYS A 60 -42.48 -2.26 26.20
CA LYS A 60 -43.11 -3.26 25.34
C LYS A 60 -43.07 -4.66 25.98
N GLU A 61 -41.95 -5.06 26.57
CA GLU A 61 -41.79 -6.36 27.25
C GLU A 61 -42.73 -6.52 28.44
N HIS A 62 -42.82 -5.49 29.29
CA HIS A 62 -43.70 -5.50 30.46
C HIS A 62 -45.19 -5.31 30.11
N ARG A 63 -45.56 -5.26 28.82
CA ARG A 63 -46.93 -5.02 28.32
C ARG A 63 -47.61 -3.82 28.96
N VAL A 64 -46.82 -2.78 29.27
CA VAL A 64 -47.35 -1.55 29.85
C VAL A 64 -48.21 -0.87 28.78
N ASN A 65 -49.44 -0.48 29.13
CA ASN A 65 -50.31 0.25 28.20
C ASN A 65 -49.58 1.50 27.68
N PRO A 66 -49.53 1.71 26.36
CA PRO A 66 -48.77 2.81 25.78
C PRO A 66 -49.34 4.15 26.26
N SER A 67 -48.59 4.81 27.14
CA SER A 67 -48.84 6.18 27.58
C SER A 67 -48.46 7.17 26.48
N ARG A 68 -49.06 8.38 26.51
CA ARG A 68 -48.63 9.50 25.66
C ARG A 68 -47.12 9.73 25.72
N TYR A 69 -46.53 9.56 26.90
CA TYR A 69 -45.08 9.67 27.10
C TYR A 69 -44.31 8.61 26.30
N THR A 70 -44.68 7.34 26.41
CA THR A 70 -44.01 6.24 25.70
C THR A 70 -44.15 6.34 24.19
N MET A 71 -45.30 6.80 23.69
CA MET A 71 -45.50 7.03 22.24
C MET A 71 -44.61 8.17 21.73
N ARG A 72 -44.48 9.26 22.50
CA ARG A 72 -43.59 10.38 22.14
C ARG A 72 -42.14 9.94 22.15
N LEU A 73 -41.69 9.26 23.21
CA LEU A 73 -40.33 8.75 23.34
C LEU A 73 -39.98 7.78 22.19
N GLN A 74 -40.91 6.89 21.83
CA GLN A 74 -40.73 5.99 20.69
C GLN A 74 -40.54 6.80 19.39
N LYS A 75 -41.43 7.76 19.11
CA LYS A 75 -41.33 8.58 17.88
C LYS A 75 -40.04 9.40 17.83
N GLU A 76 -39.63 10.00 18.94
CA GLU A 76 -38.36 10.75 19.03
C GLU A 76 -37.16 9.82 18.79
N SER A 77 -37.15 8.63 19.40
CA SER A 77 -36.07 7.65 19.19
C SER A 77 -36.00 7.13 17.74
N GLU A 78 -37.14 6.98 17.06
CA GLU A 78 -37.20 6.58 15.65
C GLU A 78 -36.68 7.70 14.72
N LEU A 79 -36.92 8.96 15.05
CA LEU A 79 -36.40 10.10 14.29
C LEU A 79 -34.88 10.25 14.47
N ASP A 80 -34.39 10.12 15.70
CA ASP A 80 -32.97 10.18 16.02
C ASP A 80 -32.21 9.02 15.36
N GLU A 81 -32.78 7.82 15.35
CA GLU A 81 -32.22 6.68 14.63
C GLU A 81 -32.08 6.96 13.13
N LYS A 82 -33.15 7.45 12.49
CA LYS A 82 -33.10 7.81 11.06
C LYS A 82 -32.05 8.86 10.77
N GLU A 83 -31.85 9.82 11.68
CA GLU A 83 -30.81 10.83 11.52
C GLU A 83 -29.40 10.23 11.61
N VAL A 84 -29.16 9.33 12.57
CA VAL A 84 -27.88 8.62 12.71
C VAL A 84 -27.59 7.78 11.47
N THR A 85 -28.57 6.99 11.00
CA THR A 85 -28.42 6.20 9.77
C THR A 85 -28.13 7.08 8.55
N ARG A 86 -28.83 8.21 8.40
CA ARG A 86 -28.57 9.17 7.30
C ARG A 86 -27.15 9.74 7.34
N LEU A 87 -26.60 9.97 8.53
CA LEU A 87 -25.22 10.44 8.69
C LEU A 87 -24.21 9.36 8.30
N GLU A 88 -24.45 8.10 8.70
CA GLU A 88 -23.63 6.95 8.33
C GLU A 88 -23.64 6.70 6.81
N GLU A 89 -24.82 6.74 6.18
CA GLU A 89 -24.99 6.65 4.74
C GLU A 89 -24.28 7.81 4.03
N GLY A 90 -24.48 9.05 4.51
CA GLY A 90 -23.83 10.24 3.96
C GLY A 90 -22.30 10.17 4.05
N ARG A 91 -21.75 9.53 5.09
CA ARG A 91 -20.31 9.29 5.24
C ARG A 91 -19.83 8.28 4.19
N ALA A 92 -20.53 7.15 4.04
CA ALA A 92 -20.19 6.11 3.07
C ALA A 92 -20.25 6.64 1.63
N GLU A 93 -21.30 7.40 1.29
CA GLU A 93 -21.47 8.03 -0.01
C GLU A 93 -20.34 9.03 -0.31
N ALA A 94 -20.03 9.92 0.64
CA ALA A 94 -18.95 10.90 0.48
C ALA A 94 -17.58 10.23 0.30
N LEU A 95 -17.31 9.13 1.02
CA LEU A 95 -16.08 8.35 0.85
C LEU A 95 -16.01 7.71 -0.55
N SER A 96 -17.10 7.06 -0.98
CA SER A 96 -17.20 6.43 -2.29
C SER A 96 -16.99 7.44 -3.43
N GLN A 97 -17.61 8.61 -3.33
CA GLN A 97 -17.45 9.71 -4.30
C GLN A 97 -16.02 10.28 -4.30
N ALA A 98 -15.39 10.42 -3.13
CA ALA A 98 -14.01 10.89 -3.03
C ALA A 98 -13.04 9.92 -3.73
N VAL A 99 -13.18 8.62 -3.45
CA VAL A 99 -12.37 7.55 -4.05
C VAL A 99 -12.54 7.54 -5.57
N VAL A 100 -13.77 7.56 -6.07
CA VAL A 100 -14.05 7.59 -7.52
C VAL A 100 -13.49 8.86 -8.18
N GLY A 101 -13.64 10.02 -7.54
CA GLY A 101 -13.10 11.28 -8.04
C GLY A 101 -11.57 11.26 -8.16
N TYR A 102 -10.88 10.76 -7.13
CA TYR A 102 -9.42 10.61 -7.18
C TYR A 102 -8.96 9.61 -8.24
N LEU A 103 -9.58 8.43 -8.32
CA LEU A 103 -9.28 7.42 -9.34
C LEU A 103 -9.48 7.96 -10.76
N SER A 104 -10.58 8.67 -10.99
CA SER A 104 -10.89 9.27 -12.29
C SER A 104 -9.88 10.35 -12.66
N SER A 105 -9.46 11.17 -11.69
CA SER A 105 -8.42 12.17 -11.91
C SER A 105 -7.06 11.55 -12.26
N LEU A 106 -6.68 10.47 -11.57
CA LEU A 106 -5.42 9.75 -11.82
C LEU A 106 -5.42 9.06 -13.19
N ARG A 107 -6.59 8.57 -13.63
CA ARG A 107 -6.78 7.99 -14.96
C ARG A 107 -6.72 9.05 -16.07
N ALA A 108 -7.35 10.20 -15.87
CA ALA A 108 -7.35 11.30 -16.85
C ALA A 108 -5.99 12.00 -16.97
N GLY A 109 -5.10 11.81 -15.99
CA GLY A 109 -3.71 12.23 -16.04
C GLY A 109 -3.48 13.59 -15.41
N THR A 110 -3.72 13.72 -14.10
CA THR A 110 -3.36 14.94 -13.36
C THR A 110 -1.87 15.26 -13.49
N PRO A 111 -1.47 16.55 -13.54
CA PRO A 111 -0.07 16.96 -13.57
C PRO A 111 0.65 16.75 -12.21
N HIS A 112 -0.10 16.50 -11.14
CA HIS A 112 0.44 16.26 -9.81
C HIS A 112 0.09 14.86 -9.32
N ASP A 113 1.05 14.21 -8.67
CA ASP A 113 0.88 12.89 -8.04
C ASP A 113 0.36 12.98 -6.59
N ALA A 114 0.25 14.17 -6.01
CA ALA A 114 -0.31 14.39 -4.66
C ALA A 114 -1.66 13.66 -4.40
N PRO A 115 -2.61 13.57 -5.37
CA PRO A 115 -3.85 12.82 -5.18
C PRO A 115 -3.66 11.33 -4.93
N VAL A 116 -2.57 10.72 -5.41
CA VAL A 116 -2.29 9.29 -5.26
C VAL A 116 -2.05 8.94 -3.79
N PHE A 117 -1.33 9.80 -3.06
CA PHE A 117 -1.09 9.62 -1.63
C PHE A 117 -2.37 9.82 -0.82
N ARG A 118 -3.22 10.76 -1.22
CA ARG A 118 -4.50 10.96 -0.54
C ARG A 118 -5.44 9.78 -0.76
N LEU A 119 -5.50 9.25 -1.98
CA LEU A 119 -6.26 8.04 -2.30
C LEU A 119 -5.75 6.84 -1.48
N ALA A 120 -4.43 6.66 -1.39
CA ALA A 120 -3.83 5.61 -0.57
C ALA A 120 -4.23 5.76 0.90
N SER A 121 -4.12 6.94 1.50
CA SER A 121 -4.59 7.19 2.87
C SER A 121 -6.06 6.84 3.04
N LEU A 122 -6.95 7.28 2.16
CA LEU A 122 -8.38 6.96 2.25
C LEU A 122 -8.65 5.45 2.18
N TRP A 123 -7.96 4.74 1.30
CA TRP A 123 -8.09 3.29 1.17
C TRP A 123 -7.54 2.56 2.40
N LEU A 124 -6.35 2.96 2.88
CA LEU A 124 -5.67 2.35 4.02
C LEU A 124 -6.39 2.60 5.35
N ASP A 125 -7.06 3.74 5.51
CA ASP A 125 -7.87 4.09 6.67
C ASP A 125 -9.20 3.32 6.70
N ASN A 126 -9.69 2.87 5.53
CA ASN A 126 -10.95 2.14 5.36
C ASN A 126 -10.74 0.71 4.82
N ALA A 127 -9.62 0.07 5.18
CA ALA A 127 -9.24 -1.26 4.68
C ALA A 127 -10.18 -2.40 5.14
N THR A 128 -11.09 -2.13 6.09
CA THR A 128 -12.12 -3.07 6.54
C THR A 128 -13.37 -3.04 5.66
N ASP A 129 -13.53 -2.02 4.83
CA ASP A 129 -14.69 -1.86 3.95
C ASP A 129 -14.46 -2.61 2.62
N PRO A 130 -15.22 -3.67 2.34
CA PRO A 130 -15.05 -4.45 1.11
C PRO A 130 -15.52 -3.70 -0.14
N GLU A 131 -16.50 -2.79 -0.04
CA GLU A 131 -17.01 -2.02 -1.17
C GLU A 131 -15.95 -1.02 -1.66
N ILE A 132 -15.33 -0.30 -0.72
CA ILE A 132 -14.25 0.63 -1.02
C ILE A 132 -13.03 -0.13 -1.57
N THR A 133 -12.69 -1.27 -0.97
CA THR A 133 -11.58 -2.10 -1.45
C THR A 133 -11.80 -2.56 -2.89
N ALA A 134 -13.01 -3.01 -3.23
CA ALA A 134 -13.35 -3.42 -4.60
C ALA A 134 -13.23 -2.25 -5.59
N LYS A 135 -13.79 -1.08 -5.26
CA LYS A 135 -13.71 0.14 -6.10
C LYS A 135 -12.26 0.59 -6.32
N VAL A 136 -11.44 0.58 -5.27
CA VAL A 136 -10.02 0.94 -5.37
C VAL A 136 -9.27 -0.07 -6.22
N GLN A 137 -9.49 -1.38 -6.03
CA GLN A 137 -8.84 -2.41 -6.84
C GLN A 137 -9.18 -2.23 -8.34
N GLU A 138 -10.45 -2.08 -8.69
CA GLU A 138 -10.88 -1.88 -10.08
C GLU A 138 -10.34 -0.57 -10.66
N GLY A 139 -10.40 0.53 -9.89
CA GLY A 139 -9.91 1.81 -10.32
C GLY A 139 -8.40 1.83 -10.56
N LEU A 140 -7.62 1.25 -9.63
CA LEU A 140 -6.17 1.21 -9.73
C LEU A 140 -5.70 0.40 -10.93
N LEU A 141 -6.43 -0.66 -11.34
CA LEU A 141 -6.13 -1.41 -12.57
C LEU A 141 -6.17 -0.54 -13.83
N ASN A 142 -6.98 0.51 -13.83
CA ASN A 142 -7.10 1.45 -14.96
C ASN A 142 -6.14 2.65 -14.87
N VAL A 143 -5.55 2.90 -13.69
CA VAL A 143 -4.55 3.96 -13.50
C VAL A 143 -3.20 3.49 -14.06
N PRO A 144 -2.42 4.37 -14.73
CA PRO A 144 -1.06 4.04 -15.14
C PRO A 144 -0.18 3.64 -13.95
N SER A 145 0.49 2.49 -14.06
CA SER A 145 1.32 1.90 -12.99
C SER A 145 2.47 2.78 -12.52
N HIS A 146 3.06 3.60 -13.39
CA HIS A 146 4.20 4.46 -13.03
C HIS A 146 3.84 5.46 -11.91
N ARG A 147 2.56 5.85 -11.80
CA ARG A 147 2.05 6.74 -10.76
C ARG A 147 1.93 6.05 -9.40
N LEU A 148 1.94 4.73 -9.37
CA LEU A 148 1.86 3.92 -8.15
C LEU A 148 3.24 3.59 -7.58
N ILE A 149 4.32 3.82 -8.35
CA ILE A 149 5.70 3.57 -7.89
C ILE A 149 6.01 4.31 -6.57
N PRO A 150 5.65 5.60 -6.39
CA PRO A 150 5.92 6.28 -5.11
C PRO A 150 5.21 5.66 -3.91
N LEU A 151 4.09 4.95 -4.14
CA LEU A 151 3.34 4.26 -3.08
C LEU A 151 3.89 2.87 -2.77
N ILE A 152 4.74 2.30 -3.60
CA ILE A 152 5.12 0.89 -3.49
C ILE A 152 5.72 0.56 -2.12
N TYR A 153 6.52 1.46 -1.54
CA TYR A 153 7.10 1.30 -0.21
C TYR A 153 6.03 1.25 0.89
N GLN A 154 5.04 2.14 0.81
CA GLN A 154 3.95 2.21 1.80
C GLN A 154 3.02 0.99 1.69
N LEU A 155 2.74 0.56 0.46
CA LEU A 155 1.92 -0.63 0.18
C LEU A 155 2.64 -1.92 0.61
N ALA A 156 3.91 -2.06 0.26
CA ALA A 156 4.77 -3.19 0.64
C ALA A 156 4.84 -3.39 2.16
N ALA A 157 4.94 -2.30 2.93
CA ALA A 157 4.97 -2.35 4.39
C ALA A 157 3.69 -2.92 5.02
N ARG A 158 2.56 -2.91 4.29
CA ARG A 158 1.26 -3.43 4.74
C ARG A 158 0.93 -4.83 4.24
N MET A 159 1.80 -5.42 3.42
CA MET A 159 1.68 -6.82 3.00
C MET A 159 1.84 -7.74 4.23
N GLY A 160 1.06 -8.83 4.33
CA GLY A 160 1.11 -9.80 5.42
C GLY A 160 0.83 -9.28 6.84
N SER A 161 -0.08 -8.30 6.99
CA SER A 161 -0.51 -7.81 8.31
C SER A 161 -1.91 -8.35 8.66
N SER A 162 -1.99 -9.54 9.25
CA SER A 162 -3.26 -10.10 9.73
C SER A 162 -3.48 -9.80 11.22
N GLU A 163 -4.49 -8.97 11.52
CA GLU A 163 -5.30 -9.08 12.75
C GLU A 163 -6.62 -8.30 12.66
N ASN A 164 -6.71 -7.27 11.80
CA ASN A 164 -7.90 -6.40 11.69
C ASN A 164 -8.33 -6.02 10.26
N THR A 165 -7.81 -6.68 9.23
CA THR A 165 -8.02 -6.33 7.81
C THR A 165 -8.74 -7.44 7.05
N CYS A 166 -9.56 -7.08 6.06
CA CYS A 166 -10.31 -8.07 5.27
C CYS A 166 -9.39 -8.80 4.28
N ASN A 167 -9.63 -10.09 4.03
CA ASN A 167 -8.86 -10.87 3.03
C ASN A 167 -8.89 -10.20 1.65
N MET A 168 -10.00 -9.56 1.29
CA MET A 168 -10.14 -8.81 0.03
C MET A 168 -9.13 -7.66 -0.09
N PHE A 169 -8.77 -7.01 1.02
CA PHE A 169 -7.79 -5.92 1.04
C PHE A 169 -6.39 -6.43 0.72
N HIS A 170 -5.99 -7.55 1.33
CA HIS A 170 -4.69 -8.17 1.07
C HIS A 170 -4.57 -8.66 -0.38
N ASP A 171 -5.63 -9.27 -0.91
CA ASP A 171 -5.68 -9.68 -2.32
C ASP A 171 -5.56 -8.47 -3.27
N ALA A 172 -6.26 -7.38 -2.99
CA ALA A 172 -6.18 -6.16 -3.77
C ALA A 172 -4.78 -5.54 -3.72
N LEU A 173 -4.18 -5.47 -2.53
CA LEU A 173 -2.82 -4.98 -2.29
C LEU A 173 -1.79 -5.79 -3.08
N LYS A 174 -1.85 -7.13 -2.97
CA LYS A 174 -0.98 -8.05 -3.69
C LYS A 174 -1.08 -7.87 -5.20
N LYS A 175 -2.30 -7.72 -5.74
CA LYS A 175 -2.52 -7.48 -7.19
C LYS A 175 -1.90 -6.16 -7.66
N VAL A 176 -2.05 -5.09 -6.87
CA VAL A 176 -1.49 -3.77 -7.20
C VAL A 176 0.04 -3.81 -7.19
N ILE A 177 0.64 -4.41 -6.14
CA ILE A 177 2.09 -4.56 -6.03
C ILE A 177 2.63 -5.42 -7.18
N LEU A 178 1.99 -6.56 -7.46
CA LEU A 178 2.38 -7.45 -8.55
C LEU A 178 2.36 -6.73 -9.90
N ARG A 179 1.24 -6.06 -10.24
CA ARG A 179 1.14 -5.32 -11.51
C ARG A 179 2.22 -4.25 -11.64
N THR A 180 2.43 -3.47 -10.59
CA THR A 180 3.42 -2.38 -10.62
C THR A 180 4.83 -2.94 -10.76
N THR A 181 5.13 -4.06 -10.11
CA THR A 181 6.43 -4.74 -10.19
C THR A 181 6.68 -5.39 -11.54
N LEU A 182 5.66 -5.99 -12.17
CA LEU A 182 5.76 -6.54 -13.51
C LEU A 182 6.00 -5.48 -14.58
N GLN A 183 5.37 -4.31 -14.45
CA GLN A 183 5.46 -3.22 -15.41
C GLN A 183 6.71 -2.33 -15.19
N HIS A 184 7.21 -2.26 -13.96
CA HIS A 184 8.36 -1.44 -13.57
C HIS A 184 9.32 -2.20 -12.65
N PRO A 185 9.93 -3.31 -13.12
CA PRO A 185 10.72 -4.17 -12.26
C PRO A 185 11.96 -3.47 -11.72
N HIS A 186 12.61 -2.59 -12.48
CA HIS A 186 13.77 -1.82 -12.00
C HIS A 186 13.48 -0.91 -10.80
N HIS A 187 12.23 -0.47 -10.62
CA HIS A 187 11.84 0.42 -9.52
C HIS A 187 11.26 -0.35 -8.33
N CYS A 188 10.55 -1.45 -8.57
CA CYS A 188 9.77 -2.14 -7.54
C CYS A 188 10.38 -3.47 -7.08
N LEU A 189 11.19 -4.13 -7.91
CA LEU A 189 11.72 -5.47 -7.60
C LEU A 189 12.58 -5.48 -6.34
N LEU A 190 13.41 -4.45 -6.16
CA LEU A 190 14.25 -4.31 -4.95
C LEU A 190 13.42 -4.13 -3.68
N VAL A 191 12.24 -3.53 -3.78
CA VAL A 191 11.32 -3.41 -2.63
C VAL A 191 10.74 -4.77 -2.27
N VAL A 192 10.34 -5.57 -3.26
CA VAL A 192 9.87 -6.94 -3.03
C VAL A 192 10.99 -7.83 -2.48
N LEU A 193 12.20 -7.74 -3.03
CA LEU A 193 13.37 -8.49 -2.54
C LEU A 193 13.76 -8.12 -1.12
N ALA A 194 13.66 -6.84 -0.74
CA ALA A 194 13.88 -6.41 0.64
C ALA A 194 12.91 -7.09 1.62
N LEU A 195 11.63 -7.27 1.22
CA LEU A 195 10.64 -7.99 2.03
C LEU A 195 10.97 -9.49 2.11
N VAL A 196 11.35 -10.12 1.01
CA VAL A 196 11.74 -11.55 1.00
C VAL A 196 12.99 -11.81 1.85
N ASN A 197 13.93 -10.87 1.84
CA ASN A 197 15.21 -10.97 2.55
C ASN A 197 15.17 -10.43 3.98
N ALA A 198 14.01 -10.05 4.53
CA ALA A 198 13.89 -9.39 5.84
C ALA A 198 14.56 -10.18 7.00
N ASN A 199 14.56 -11.52 6.93
CA ASN A 199 15.15 -12.38 7.97
C ASN A 199 16.50 -13.02 7.57
N LYS A 200 17.09 -12.63 6.43
CA LYS A 200 18.30 -13.29 5.88
C LYS A 200 19.53 -13.04 6.75
N ASP A 201 19.66 -11.86 7.36
CA ASP A 201 20.79 -11.50 8.23
C ASP A 201 20.86 -12.37 9.49
N GLU A 202 19.73 -12.67 10.13
CA GLU A 202 19.73 -13.53 11.32
C GLU A 202 20.23 -14.94 11.02
N CYS A 203 19.91 -15.48 9.85
CA CYS A 203 20.35 -16.80 9.42
C CYS A 203 21.87 -16.86 9.24
N LEU A 204 22.46 -15.83 8.64
CA LEU A 204 23.92 -15.73 8.42
C LEU A 204 24.70 -15.56 9.73
N LEU A 205 24.15 -14.77 10.67
CA LEU A 205 24.75 -14.58 12.00
C LEU A 205 24.73 -15.88 12.84
N LYS A 206 23.65 -16.67 12.76
CA LYS A 206 23.52 -17.97 13.44
C LYS A 206 24.51 -19.02 12.91
N SER A 207 24.83 -18.97 11.61
CA SER A 207 25.78 -19.91 10.99
C SER A 207 27.25 -19.60 11.30
N THR A 208 27.58 -18.32 11.52
CA THR A 208 28.97 -17.86 11.65
C THR A 208 29.44 -17.76 13.11
N ARG A 209 28.52 -17.51 14.05
CA ARG A 209 28.80 -17.44 15.49
C ARG A 209 28.08 -18.58 16.21
N GLY A 210 28.79 -19.69 16.44
CA GLY A 210 28.26 -20.79 17.23
C GLY A 210 27.70 -20.32 18.57
N LYS A 211 26.48 -20.78 18.91
CA LYS A 211 25.78 -20.70 20.21
C LYS A 211 26.34 -19.68 21.22
N GLN A 212 26.32 -18.38 20.92
CA GLN A 212 26.49 -17.35 21.93
C GLN A 212 25.45 -16.25 21.72
N SER A 213 24.45 -16.27 22.60
CA SER A 213 23.58 -15.18 23.05
C SER A 213 23.53 -13.95 22.13
N SER A 214 22.89 -14.07 20.97
CA SER A 214 22.29 -12.90 20.33
C SER A 214 20.88 -12.78 20.87
N ARG A 215 20.56 -11.60 21.38
CA ARG A 215 19.24 -11.18 21.83
C ARG A 215 18.27 -11.44 20.67
N SER A 216 17.61 -12.60 20.68
CA SER A 216 16.68 -13.00 19.63
C SER A 216 15.60 -11.93 19.57
N VAL A 217 15.56 -11.16 18.49
CA VAL A 217 14.35 -10.39 18.20
C VAL A 217 13.25 -11.43 18.06
N PRO A 218 12.12 -11.29 18.77
CA PRO A 218 11.02 -12.22 18.63
C PRO A 218 10.71 -12.41 17.15
N ARG A 219 10.57 -13.67 16.71
CA ARG A 219 10.05 -13.94 15.37
C ARG A 219 8.61 -13.44 15.35
N ASP A 220 8.42 -12.23 14.85
CA ASP A 220 7.10 -11.67 14.66
C ASP A 220 6.41 -12.52 13.59
N ALA A 221 5.36 -13.25 13.98
CA ALA A 221 4.57 -14.09 13.07
C ALA A 221 4.10 -13.30 11.83
N VAL A 222 3.84 -12.01 12.03
CA VAL A 222 3.54 -11.02 11.00
C VAL A 222 4.66 -10.97 9.95
N THR A 223 5.93 -10.87 10.34
CA THR A 223 7.07 -10.80 9.40
C THR A 223 7.19 -12.06 8.53
N GLU A 224 6.94 -13.24 9.10
CA GLU A 224 6.91 -14.50 8.34
C GLU A 224 5.78 -14.53 7.30
N GLU A 225 4.60 -14.02 7.65
CA GLU A 225 3.48 -13.86 6.72
C GLU A 225 3.81 -12.88 5.59
N ARG A 226 4.41 -11.71 5.91
CA ARG A 226 4.88 -10.75 4.90
C ARG A 226 5.86 -11.38 3.92
N MET A 227 6.82 -12.13 4.44
CA MET A 227 7.81 -12.82 3.62
C MET A 227 7.17 -13.85 2.69
N LYS A 228 6.17 -14.61 3.18
CA LYS A 228 5.46 -15.59 2.37
C LYS A 228 4.73 -14.91 1.21
N GLU A 229 3.96 -13.85 1.47
CA GLU A 229 3.26 -13.09 0.43
C GLU A 229 4.24 -12.46 -0.57
N ALA A 230 5.36 -11.91 -0.08
CA ALA A 230 6.41 -11.33 -0.93
C ALA A 230 7.03 -12.37 -1.86
N LYS A 231 7.29 -13.59 -1.37
CA LYS A 231 7.82 -14.70 -2.17
C LYS A 231 6.86 -15.09 -3.28
N GLU A 232 5.56 -15.19 -2.99
CA GLU A 232 4.56 -15.49 -4.01
C GLU A 232 4.52 -14.41 -5.11
N VAL A 233 4.67 -13.13 -4.75
CA VAL A 233 4.80 -12.05 -5.74
C VAL A 233 6.09 -12.20 -6.55
N LEU A 234 7.21 -12.47 -5.89
CA LEU A 234 8.52 -12.64 -6.55
C LEU A 234 8.52 -13.80 -7.55
N ASP A 235 7.93 -14.94 -7.18
CA ASP A 235 7.82 -16.12 -8.06
C ASP A 235 7.01 -15.81 -9.33
N MET A 236 5.92 -15.04 -9.20
CA MET A 236 5.16 -14.56 -10.36
C MET A 236 5.97 -13.61 -11.25
N VAL A 237 6.78 -12.73 -10.66
CA VAL A 237 7.66 -11.83 -11.41
C VAL A 237 8.78 -12.61 -12.09
N ARG A 238 9.34 -13.64 -11.44
CA ARG A 238 10.38 -14.52 -11.97
C ARG A 238 9.94 -15.23 -13.25
N VAL A 239 8.67 -15.62 -13.35
CA VAL A 239 8.12 -16.22 -14.58
C VAL A 239 8.19 -15.26 -15.77
N GLN A 240 7.92 -13.96 -15.57
CA GLN A 240 7.93 -12.98 -16.65
C GLN A 240 9.31 -12.37 -16.93
N HIS A 241 10.10 -12.13 -15.89
CA HIS A 241 11.40 -11.45 -15.96
C HIS A 241 12.51 -12.29 -15.30
N PRO A 242 12.79 -13.51 -15.79
CA PRO A 242 13.67 -14.47 -15.10
C PRO A 242 15.11 -13.99 -14.96
N VAL A 243 15.67 -13.40 -16.03
CA VAL A 243 17.05 -12.88 -16.02
C VAL A 243 17.17 -11.75 -15.02
N LEU A 244 16.24 -10.79 -15.07
CA LEU A 244 16.28 -9.61 -14.21
C LEU A 244 16.13 -9.97 -12.73
N VAL A 245 15.26 -10.94 -12.41
CA VAL A 245 15.13 -11.44 -11.03
C VAL A 245 16.41 -12.13 -10.57
N TRP A 246 17.00 -12.98 -11.41
CA TRP A 246 18.26 -13.65 -11.08
C TRP A 246 19.41 -12.65 -10.85
N GLU A 247 19.54 -11.64 -11.70
CA GLU A 247 20.54 -10.57 -11.53
C GLU A 247 20.32 -9.77 -10.25
N ALA A 248 19.06 -9.41 -9.93
CA ALA A 248 18.72 -8.67 -8.73
C ALA A 248 18.96 -9.48 -7.45
N GLU A 249 18.60 -10.77 -7.46
CA GLU A 249 18.84 -11.69 -6.35
C GLU A 249 20.35 -11.88 -6.11
N GLY A 250 21.12 -12.13 -7.16
CA GLY A 250 22.58 -12.26 -7.06
C GLY A 250 23.23 -11.00 -6.52
N LEU A 251 22.79 -9.82 -6.99
CA LEU A 251 23.26 -8.53 -6.48
C LEU A 251 22.93 -8.34 -5.00
N CYS A 252 21.67 -8.61 -4.59
CA CYS A 252 21.27 -8.53 -3.20
C CYS A 252 22.06 -9.49 -2.30
N ASP A 253 22.27 -10.73 -2.74
CA ASP A 253 23.00 -11.74 -1.97
C ASP A 253 24.48 -11.42 -1.83
N ALA A 254 25.09 -10.86 -2.87
CA ALA A 254 26.46 -10.36 -2.83
C ALA A 254 26.59 -9.19 -1.84
N TYR A 255 25.66 -8.23 -1.85
CA TYR A 255 25.66 -7.12 -0.89
C TYR A 255 25.44 -7.58 0.55
N ILE A 256 24.48 -8.48 0.79
CA ILE A 256 24.21 -9.04 2.12
C ILE A 256 25.44 -9.80 2.63
N SER A 257 26.08 -10.59 1.76
CA SER A 257 27.29 -11.34 2.09
C SER A 257 28.48 -10.42 2.39
N LEU A 258 28.65 -9.34 1.60
CA LEU A 258 29.67 -8.32 1.82
C LEU A 258 29.45 -7.57 3.14
N ALA A 259 28.21 -7.19 3.45
CA ALA A 259 27.86 -6.50 4.69
C ALA A 259 28.14 -7.37 5.94
N ASN A 260 27.97 -8.69 5.83
CA ASN A 260 28.21 -9.65 6.90
C ASN A 260 29.64 -10.24 6.88
N TYR A 261 30.53 -9.78 6.01
CA TYR A 261 31.91 -10.25 5.92
C TYR A 261 32.76 -9.83 7.13
N ASP A 262 33.74 -10.67 7.52
CA ASP A 262 34.57 -10.41 8.70
C ASP A 262 35.41 -9.14 8.56
N ALA A 263 35.14 -8.16 9.44
CA ALA A 263 35.82 -6.87 9.47
C ALA A 263 37.32 -6.95 9.80
N ARG A 264 37.81 -8.07 10.37
CA ARG A 264 39.26 -8.29 10.58
C ARG A 264 39.96 -8.61 9.27
N LYS A 265 39.44 -9.58 8.52
CA LYS A 265 39.93 -9.96 7.18
C LYS A 265 39.86 -8.77 6.21
N MET A 266 38.79 -7.96 6.28
CA MET A 266 38.67 -6.75 5.45
C MET A 266 39.68 -5.65 5.83
N ARG A 267 40.18 -5.61 7.06
CA ARG A 267 41.27 -4.70 7.46
C ARG A 267 42.61 -5.20 6.96
N GLU A 268 42.86 -6.50 7.00
CA GLU A 268 44.08 -7.15 6.47
C GLU A 268 44.24 -6.91 4.96
N ILE A 269 43.15 -7.05 4.20
CA ILE A 269 43.10 -6.72 2.75
C ILE A 269 43.44 -5.25 2.50
N ARG A 270 42.88 -4.32 3.30
CA ARG A 270 43.15 -2.87 3.16
C ARG A 270 44.56 -2.46 3.59
N SER A 271 45.18 -3.20 4.51
CA SER A 271 46.56 -2.94 4.94
C SER A 271 47.63 -3.46 3.96
N GLY A 272 47.23 -4.05 2.82
CA GLY A 272 48.17 -4.53 1.79
C GLY A 272 48.98 -5.76 2.17
N ALA A 273 48.64 -6.41 3.30
CA ALA A 273 49.33 -7.61 3.79
C ALA A 273 48.75 -8.92 3.21
N PHE A 274 47.75 -8.82 2.33
CA PHE A 274 46.98 -9.96 1.83
C PHE A 274 46.88 -9.90 0.31
N ASP A 275 47.26 -10.99 -0.35
CA ASP A 275 47.17 -11.17 -1.79
C ASP A 275 45.69 -11.38 -2.20
N PRO A 276 45.09 -10.48 -2.99
CA PRO A 276 43.68 -10.56 -3.37
C PRO A 276 43.35 -11.76 -4.27
N ASP A 277 44.35 -12.40 -4.88
CA ASP A 277 44.18 -13.58 -5.73
C ASP A 277 44.30 -14.91 -4.97
N ASN A 278 44.82 -14.88 -3.73
CA ASN A 278 44.97 -16.06 -2.87
C ASN A 278 43.80 -16.20 -1.86
N LEU A 279 42.86 -15.26 -1.90
CA LEU A 279 41.52 -15.53 -1.43
C LEU A 279 40.93 -16.57 -2.40
N GLY A 280 40.48 -17.69 -1.85
CA GLY A 280 39.13 -18.14 -2.19
C GLY A 280 38.19 -16.96 -1.94
N CYS A 281 38.20 -15.99 -2.86
CA CYS A 281 37.37 -14.83 -2.90
C CYS A 281 36.03 -15.44 -3.24
N SER A 282 35.38 -15.94 -2.19
CA SER A 282 34.11 -16.63 -2.26
C SER A 282 33.14 -15.60 -2.80
N SER A 283 32.94 -15.66 -4.11
CA SER A 283 31.87 -15.10 -4.92
C SER A 283 31.64 -13.59 -4.84
N GLY A 284 31.31 -13.03 -3.67
CA GLY A 284 30.62 -11.74 -3.56
C GLY A 284 31.30 -10.52 -4.20
N VAL A 285 32.61 -10.30 -4.01
CA VAL A 285 33.28 -9.05 -4.48
C VAL A 285 33.63 -9.11 -5.98
N LYS A 286 34.06 -10.27 -6.49
CA LYS A 286 34.30 -10.47 -7.93
C LYS A 286 32.98 -10.53 -8.71
N GLU A 287 31.89 -10.99 -8.08
CA GLU A 287 30.56 -11.00 -8.67
C GLU A 287 29.89 -9.63 -8.72
N LEU A 288 30.25 -8.65 -7.89
CA LEU A 288 29.59 -7.32 -7.86
C LEU A 288 29.89 -6.44 -9.09
N CYS A 289 31.09 -6.52 -9.67
CA CYS A 289 31.57 -5.59 -10.70
C CYS A 289 30.70 -5.49 -11.98
N PRO A 290 30.09 -6.57 -12.51
CA PRO A 290 29.23 -6.47 -13.68
C PRO A 290 27.85 -5.84 -13.41
N TRP A 291 27.33 -5.95 -12.19
CA TRP A 291 25.92 -5.67 -11.89
C TRP A 291 25.66 -4.23 -11.45
N GLU A 292 26.57 -3.61 -10.69
CA GLU A 292 26.37 -2.28 -10.10
C GLU A 292 26.12 -1.20 -11.17
N HIS A 293 26.88 -1.23 -12.27
CA HIS A 293 26.75 -0.24 -13.33
C HIS A 293 25.43 -0.30 -14.10
N THR A 294 24.82 -1.48 -14.20
CA THR A 294 23.57 -1.71 -14.95
C THR A 294 22.36 -1.32 -14.11
N TRP A 295 22.35 -1.71 -12.83
CA TRP A 295 21.24 -1.45 -11.92
C TRP A 295 21.15 0.01 -11.44
N LEU A 296 22.29 0.65 -11.14
CA LEU A 296 22.31 2.07 -10.76
C LEU A 296 21.87 3.00 -11.91
N LYS A 297 22.13 2.60 -13.17
CA LYS A 297 21.62 3.31 -14.35
C LYS A 297 20.12 3.08 -14.53
N ALA A 298 19.65 1.85 -14.35
CA ALA A 298 18.22 1.51 -14.46
C ALA A 298 17.36 2.19 -13.38
N GLN A 299 17.85 2.34 -12.16
CA GLN A 299 17.13 3.05 -11.09
C GLN A 299 16.96 4.55 -11.33
N ARG A 300 17.87 5.18 -12.10
CA ARG A 300 17.79 6.61 -12.44
C ARG A 300 16.94 6.89 -13.67
N MET A 301 16.36 5.88 -14.32
CA MET A 301 15.57 6.07 -15.53
C MET A 301 14.21 6.72 -15.24
N PRO A 302 13.70 7.58 -16.14
CA PRO A 302 12.37 8.17 -16.01
C PRO A 302 11.28 7.08 -15.98
N THR A 303 10.34 7.21 -15.05
CA THR A 303 9.25 6.25 -14.83
C THR A 303 8.23 6.19 -15.99
N HIS A 304 8.26 7.17 -16.91
CA HIS A 304 7.34 7.29 -18.05
C HIS A 304 7.79 6.53 -19.32
N ASP A 305 9.06 6.11 -19.43
CA ASP A 305 9.67 5.57 -20.67
C ASP A 305 10.12 4.10 -20.55
N THR A 306 9.25 3.20 -20.10
CA THR A 306 9.60 1.76 -20.03
C THR A 306 9.44 1.00 -21.35
N ALA A 307 8.85 1.60 -22.39
CA ALA A 307 8.58 0.91 -23.66
C ALA A 307 9.84 0.63 -24.52
N HIS A 308 10.96 1.32 -24.29
CA HIS A 308 12.19 1.16 -25.09
C HIS A 308 13.17 0.10 -24.57
N LEU A 309 12.87 -0.59 -23.46
CA LEU A 309 13.85 -1.39 -22.71
C LEU A 309 14.03 -2.86 -23.15
N THR A 310 13.16 -3.42 -23.99
CA THR A 310 13.34 -4.80 -24.48
C THR A 310 14.49 -4.96 -25.49
N GLY A 311 15.05 -3.86 -26.00
CA GLY A 311 16.12 -3.86 -27.00
C GLY A 311 17.55 -3.80 -26.45
N LEU A 312 17.77 -3.20 -25.27
CA LEU A 312 19.12 -2.90 -24.78
C LEU A 312 19.78 -4.04 -24.00
N THR A 313 19.01 -4.91 -23.35
CA THR A 313 19.53 -6.06 -22.59
C THR A 313 20.05 -7.19 -23.49
N ARG A 314 19.66 -7.24 -24.77
CA ARG A 314 20.18 -8.22 -25.73
C ARG A 314 21.62 -7.95 -26.22
N SER A 315 22.15 -6.73 -26.05
CA SER A 315 23.46 -6.38 -26.61
C SER A 315 24.65 -6.63 -25.66
N ALA A 316 24.40 -6.91 -24.38
CA ALA A 316 25.46 -7.09 -23.38
C ALA A 316 25.79 -8.55 -23.05
N VAL A 317 25.01 -9.51 -23.57
CA VAL A 317 25.32 -10.95 -23.45
C VAL A 317 25.88 -11.45 -24.77
N LYS A 318 27.20 -11.33 -24.92
CA LYS A 318 27.97 -12.28 -25.73
C LYS A 318 28.87 -13.09 -24.78
N PRO A 319 29.03 -14.38 -25.04
CA PRO A 319 29.61 -15.36 -24.11
C PRO A 319 31.05 -15.05 -23.73
#